data_AF-A0A7C4RFG6-F1
#
_entry.id   AF-A0A7C4RFG6-F1
#
_cell.length_a   1.000
_cell.length_b   1.000
_cell.length_c   1.000
_cell.angle_alpha   90.00
_cell.angle_beta   90.00
_cell.angle_gamma   90.00
#
_symmetry.space_group_name_H-M   'P 1'
#
loop_
_entity.id
_entity.type
_entity.pdbx_description
1 polymer ?
#
loop_
_entity_poly.entity_id
_entity_poly.type
_entity_poly.pdbx_seq_one_letter_code
_entity_poly.pdbx_strand_id
1 'polypeptide(L)' 'MERDGFRCRICGRTAKETKLEVDHIIPVSKGGTDSLNNLWTLCIDCNRGKSDLIYKPRNKEVSPVNK' A
#
# COMPACT_ATOMS: atom_id res chain seq x y z
N MET A 1 4.90 7.75 5.70
CA MET A 1 4.44 6.77 6.71
C MET A 1 3.55 7.39 7.78
N GLU A 2 3.83 8.60 8.27
CA GLU A 2 3.01 9.28 9.30
C GLU A 2 1.52 9.42 8.91
N ARG A 3 1.22 9.85 7.67
CA ARG A 3 -0.15 9.92 7.12
C ARG A 3 -0.93 8.61 7.25
N ASP A 4 -0.23 7.48 7.18
CA ASP A 4 -0.81 6.15 7.23
C ASP A 4 -0.83 5.59 8.67
N GLY A 5 -0.45 6.39 9.66
CA GLY A 5 -0.43 6.02 11.08
C GLY A 5 0.64 4.99 11.42
N PHE A 6 1.73 4.94 10.65
CA PHE A 6 2.78 3.92 10.77
C PHE A 6 2.22 2.49 10.75
N ARG A 7 1.25 2.26 9.86
CA ARG A 7 0.55 0.98 9.67
C ARG A 7 0.48 0.60 8.20
N CYS A 8 0.54 -0.71 7.95
CA CYS A 8 0.23 -1.27 6.64
C CYS A 8 -1.20 -0.92 6.26
N ARG A 9 -1.40 -0.31 5.08
CA ARG A 9 -2.72 0.07 4.58
C ARG A 9 -3.59 -1.11 4.17
N ILE A 10 -3.00 -2.29 3.92
CA ILE A 10 -3.74 -3.52 3.60
C ILE A 10 -4.16 -4.27 4.86
N CYS A 11 -3.21 -4.65 5.73
CA CYS A 11 -3.48 -5.55 6.85
C CYS A 11 -3.48 -4.89 8.24
N GLY A 12 -3.11 -3.61 8.35
CA GLY A 12 -3.12 -2.86 9.60
C GLY A 12 -1.92 -3.07 10.54
N ARG A 13 -1.03 -4.04 10.27
CA ARG A 13 0.19 -4.26 11.09
C ARG A 13 1.05 -3.00 11.21
N THR A 14 1.62 -2.79 12.37
CA THR A 14 2.46 -1.64 12.74
C THR A 14 3.95 -1.92 12.52
N ALA A 15 4.78 -0.87 12.59
CA ALA A 15 6.23 -1.00 12.56
C ALA A 15 6.83 -1.84 13.70
N LYS A 16 6.08 -2.09 14.79
CA LYS A 16 6.48 -2.99 15.89
C LYS A 16 6.31 -4.47 15.52
N GLU A 17 5.40 -4.76 14.59
CA GLU A 17 5.04 -6.13 14.20
C GLU A 17 5.78 -6.57 12.92
N THR A 18 6.19 -5.63 12.08
CA THR A 18 6.81 -5.91 10.77
C THR A 18 7.58 -4.70 10.24
N LYS A 19 8.53 -4.94 9.33
CA LYS A 19 9.09 -3.89 8.50
C LYS A 19 8.01 -3.28 7.62
N LEU A 20 7.97 -1.95 7.59
CA LEU A 20 7.11 -1.15 6.71
C LEU A 20 7.95 -0.54 5.58
N GLU A 21 7.33 -0.42 4.42
CA GLU A 21 7.92 0.14 3.21
C GLU A 21 6.91 1.09 2.54
N VAL A 22 7.42 2.03 1.75
CA VAL A 22 6.59 2.84 0.88
C VAL A 22 6.37 2.08 -0.42
N ASP A 23 5.13 2.02 -0.87
CA ASP A 23 4.71 1.35 -2.12
C ASP A 23 3.82 2.28 -2.94
N HIS A 24 3.58 1.94 -4.20
CA HIS A 24 2.67 2.65 -5.10
C HIS A 24 1.29 1.99 -5.16
N ILE A 25 0.23 2.75 -4.92
CA ILE A 25 -1.18 2.32 -5.03
C ILE A 25 -1.46 1.79 -6.45
N ILE A 26 -1.08 2.57 -7.47
CA ILE A 26 -0.96 2.15 -8.86
C ILE A 26 0.52 1.82 -9.09
N PRO A 27 0.89 0.57 -9.41
CA PRO A 27 2.29 0.21 -9.67
C PRO A 27 2.90 0.98 -10.83
N VAL A 28 4.21 1.19 -10.79
CA VAL A 28 4.97 1.85 -11.87
C VAL A 28 4.75 1.14 -13.22
N SER A 29 4.67 -0.20 -13.24
CA SER A 29 4.39 -0.99 -14.45
C SER A 29 3.03 -0.69 -15.09
N LYS A 30 2.11 -0.06 -14.35
CA LYS A 30 0.78 0.36 -14.82
C LYS A 30 0.64 1.89 -14.91
N GLY A 31 1.76 2.61 -14.96
CA GLY A 31 1.79 4.07 -15.10
C GLY A 31 1.66 4.84 -13.79
N GLY A 32 1.88 4.18 -12.64
CA GLY A 32 1.92 4.84 -11.34
C GLY A 32 3.07 5.84 -11.20
N THR A 33 2.78 6.98 -10.57
CA THR A 33 3.75 8.07 -10.32
C THR A 33 4.26 8.08 -8.88
N ASP A 34 5.37 8.75 -8.62
CA ASP A 34 5.89 8.99 -7.26
C ASP A 34 5.15 10.10 -6.49
N SER A 35 4.07 10.64 -7.05
CA SER A 35 3.22 11.62 -6.37
C SER A 35 2.68 11.07 -5.06
N LEU A 36 2.65 11.91 -4.01
CA LEU A 36 2.22 11.50 -2.66
C LEU A 36 0.83 10.85 -2.60
N ASN A 37 -0.07 11.22 -3.52
CA ASN A 37 -1.41 10.64 -3.63
C ASN A 37 -1.41 9.19 -4.16
N ASN A 38 -0.33 8.75 -4.82
CA ASN A 38 -0.13 7.38 -5.30
C ASN A 38 0.80 6.57 -4.38
N LEU A 39 1.43 7.18 -3.38
CA LEU A 39 2.26 6.45 -2.43
C LEU A 39 1.46 6.08 -1.18
N TRP A 40 1.81 4.97 -0.55
CA TRP A 40 1.26 4.52 0.74
C TRP A 40 2.20 3.57 1.49
N THR A 41 1.87 3.24 2.73
CA THR A 41 2.69 2.39 3.60
C THR A 41 2.16 0.96 3.61
N LEU A 42 3.00 -0.02 3.26
CA LEU A 42 2.70 -1.46 3.34
C LEU A 42 3.72 -2.19 4.19
N CYS A 43 3.32 -3.31 4.79
CA CYS A 43 4.31 -4.26 5.32
C CYS A 43 4.95 -5.05 4.18
N ILE A 44 6.12 -5.64 4.44
CA ILE A 44 6.87 -6.41 3.44
C ILE A 44 6.05 -7.55 2.80
N ASP A 45 5.23 -8.24 3.60
CA ASP A 45 4.39 -9.35 3.12
C ASP A 45 3.30 -8.86 2.16
N CYS A 46 2.57 -7.80 2.54
CA CYS A 46 1.53 -7.21 1.71
C CYS A 46 2.11 -6.54 0.47
N ASN A 47 3.27 -5.90 0.57
CA ASN A 47 3.96 -5.29 -0.56
C ASN A 47 4.31 -6.36 -1.62
N ARG A 48 4.95 -7.45 -1.20
CA ARG A 48 5.28 -8.59 -2.08
C ARG A 48 4.04 -9.27 -2.65
N GLY A 49 3.01 -9.48 -1.82
CA GLY A 49 1.76 -10.10 -2.25
C GLY A 49 0.93 -9.25 -3.20
N LYS A 50 1.03 -7.91 -3.10
CA LYS A 50 0.37 -6.99 -4.02
C LYS A 50 0.94 -7.09 -5.43
N SER A 51 2.26 -7.22 -5.58
CA SER A 51 2.90 -7.26 -6.90
C SER A 51 2.45 -6.08 -7.79
N ASP A 52 1.86 -6.36 -8.96
CA ASP A 52 1.31 -5.36 -9.88
C ASP A 52 -0.21 -5.10 -9.69
N LEU A 53 -0.83 -5.63 -8.63
CA LEU A 53 -2.25 -5.39 -8.35
C LEU A 53 -2.47 -3.93 -7.96
N ILE A 54 -3.56 -3.35 -8.47
CA ILE A 54 -4.02 -2.03 -8.07
C ILE A 54 -5.00 -2.21 -6.91
N TYR A 55 -4.81 -1.41 -5.87
CA TYR A 55 -5.74 -1.32 -4.75
C TYR A 55 -6.42 0.04 -4.74
N LYS A 56 -7.72 0.09 -4.43
CA LYS A 56 -8.42 1.37 -4.23
C LYS A 56 -8.54 1.64 -2.74
N PRO A 57 -7.91 2.71 -2.20
CA PRO A 57 -8.23 3.17 -0.86
C PRO A 57 -9.58 3.89 -0.91
N ARG A 58 -10.69 3.19 -0.59
CA ARG A 58 -11.97 3.86 -0.29
C ARG A 58 -12.22 3.74 1.20
N ASN A 59 -12.35 4.87 1.90
CA ASN A 59 -12.84 4.96 3.28
C ASN A 59 -12.33 3.87 4.24
N LYS A 60 -10.99 3.73 4.34
CA LYS A 60 -10.27 2.79 5.23
C LYS A 60 -10.33 1.32 4.83
N GLU A 61 -10.94 0.96 3.72
CA GLU A 61 -10.91 -0.40 3.18
C GLU A 61 -10.08 -0.44 1.90
N VAL A 62 -9.20 -1.42 1.84
CA VAL A 62 -8.21 -1.60 0.79
C VAL A 62 -8.49 -2.92 0.10
N SER A 63 -9.08 -2.83 -1.09
CA SER A 63 -9.50 -4.00 -1.86
C SER A 63 -8.87 -4.00 -3.26
N PRO A 64 -8.52 -5.19 -3.81
CA PRO A 64 -8.04 -5.30 -5.18
C PRO A 64 -9.09 -4.78 -6.17
N VAL A 65 -8.67 -4.02 -7.17
CA VAL A 65 -9.61 -3.40 -8.13
C VAL A 65 -10.18 -4.41 -9.13
N ASN A 66 -9.52 -5.55 -9.35
CA ASN A 66 -9.97 -6.59 -10.27
C ASN A 66 -9.87 -7.97 -9.58
N LYS A 67 -11.00 -8.69 -9.53
CA LYS A 67 -11.04 -10.15 -9.45
C LYS A 67 -11.56 -10.65 -10.78
#